data_AF-A0A2I5THU3-F1
#
_entry.id   AF-A0A2I5THU3-F1
#
_cell.length_a   1.000
_cell.length_b   1.000
_cell.length_c   1.000
_cell.angle_alpha   90.00
_cell.angle_beta   90.00
_cell.angle_gamma   90.00
#
_symmetry.space_group_name_H-M   'P 1'
#
loop_
_entity.id
_entity.type
_entity.pdbx_description
1 polymer ?
#
loop_
_entity_poly.entity_id
_entity_poly.type
_entity_poly.pdbx_seq_one_letter_code
_entity_poly.pdbx_strand_id
1 'polypeptide(L)'
;MLKKMTQLLPVSPAIVLVAGIGITPAFASACGTEPFIGEVCTFSFNYCPNGYLPADGRQLLVNSYQALYSLFGYTYGGSGNNFALPDLRGRSAIGAGYPGSYGAQLDTEWGQRYGSSTTTLVSNQLPAHTHPAVFTPVSGSQTVNIPATTGNLNVSAYLPVSTSTGTTPTLGTGQTGYLSGLSGKSGSLSVVFNGPYTTTDPSAAGPAMLPAKVSTTGNAGTAATTTTVSTITGGAVAVGPNSTASIPVSTQSPSLGLKMCIAVEGVYPVRPN
;
A
#
# COMPACT_ATOMS: atom_id res chain seq x y z
N MET A 1 -26.00 -43.98 113.88
CA MET A 1 -24.56 -43.60 113.80
C MET A 1 -24.46 -42.29 113.03
N LEU A 2 -24.04 -41.24 113.75
CA LEU A 2 -23.50 -39.92 113.36
C LEU A 2 -23.48 -39.61 111.85
N LYS A 3 -24.24 -38.63 111.32
CA LYS A 3 -24.18 -37.16 111.53
C LYS A 3 -22.79 -36.55 111.25
N LYS A 4 -22.60 -36.02 110.04
CA LYS A 4 -21.80 -34.82 109.80
C LYS A 4 -22.48 -33.91 108.77
N MET A 5 -23.15 -32.90 109.31
CA MET A 5 -23.36 -31.57 108.69
C MET A 5 -22.00 -30.84 108.57
N THR A 6 -22.02 -29.68 107.89
CA THR A 6 -21.03 -28.56 107.78
C THR A 6 -20.53 -28.46 106.31
N GLN A 7 -20.75 -27.42 105.52
CA GLN A 7 -21.23 -26.04 105.74
C GLN A 7 -21.69 -25.41 104.41
N LEU A 8 -22.66 -24.48 104.50
CA LEU A 8 -23.10 -23.56 103.44
C LEU A 8 -22.09 -22.42 103.26
N LEU A 9 -21.88 -21.96 102.01
CA LEU A 9 -21.98 -20.54 101.59
C LEU A 9 -22.03 -20.44 100.05
N PRO A 10 -22.73 -19.44 99.47
CA PRO A 10 -23.26 -19.48 98.10
C PRO A 10 -22.50 -18.57 97.11
N VAL A 11 -22.37 -18.99 95.85
CA VAL A 11 -22.16 -18.04 94.73
C VAL A 11 -22.86 -18.57 93.47
N SER A 12 -23.79 -17.79 92.95
CA SER A 12 -24.39 -17.87 91.62
C SER A 12 -24.53 -16.42 91.12
N PRO A 13 -24.62 -16.12 89.81
CA PRO A 13 -24.29 -16.89 88.61
C PRO A 13 -23.35 -16.10 87.65
N ALA A 14 -22.72 -16.76 86.70
CA ALA A 14 -22.27 -16.10 85.46
C ALA A 14 -22.70 -16.96 84.28
N ILE A 15 -23.95 -16.74 83.84
CA ILE A 15 -24.40 -17.16 82.51
C ILE A 15 -23.66 -16.28 81.52
N VAL A 16 -22.60 -16.83 80.92
CA VAL A 16 -21.98 -16.25 79.73
C VAL A 16 -22.90 -16.60 78.57
N LEU A 17 -23.80 -15.69 78.23
CA LEU A 17 -24.55 -15.72 76.99
C LEU A 17 -23.55 -15.43 75.86
N VAL A 18 -22.95 -16.49 75.29
CA VAL A 18 -22.25 -16.38 74.02
C VAL A 18 -23.31 -16.12 72.96
N ALA A 19 -23.55 -14.85 72.68
CA ALA A 19 -24.20 -14.44 71.45
C ALA A 19 -23.29 -14.93 70.30
N GLY A 20 -23.61 -16.11 69.78
CA GLY A 20 -23.06 -16.58 68.51
C GLY A 20 -23.48 -15.60 67.44
N ILE A 21 -22.64 -14.60 67.19
CA ILE A 21 -22.69 -13.81 65.97
C ILE A 21 -22.38 -14.82 64.87
N GLY A 22 -23.45 -15.40 64.31
CA GLY A 22 -23.37 -16.16 63.08
C GLY A 22 -22.93 -15.20 62.00
N ILE A 23 -21.62 -15.08 61.80
CA ILE A 23 -21.06 -14.60 60.56
C ILE A 23 -21.37 -15.70 59.55
N THR A 24 -22.60 -15.74 59.06
CA THR A 24 -22.89 -16.47 57.83
C THR A 24 -21.98 -15.82 56.79
N PRO A 25 -21.11 -16.57 56.09
CA PRO A 25 -20.41 -15.99 54.97
C PRO A 25 -21.50 -15.46 54.03
N ALA A 26 -21.58 -14.14 53.87
CA ALA A 26 -22.29 -13.57 52.75
C ALA A 26 -21.50 -14.08 51.55
N PHE A 27 -21.99 -15.15 50.92
CA PHE A 27 -21.48 -15.57 49.63
C PHE A 27 -21.55 -14.31 48.77
N ALA A 28 -20.40 -13.89 48.24
CA ALA A 28 -20.34 -12.83 47.26
C ALA A 28 -21.13 -13.31 46.05
N SER A 29 -22.43 -13.03 46.06
CA SER A 29 -23.28 -13.21 44.92
C SER A 29 -23.05 -12.00 44.02
N ALA A 30 -22.78 -12.24 42.74
CA ALA A 30 -22.59 -11.16 41.76
C ALA A 30 -23.86 -10.28 41.59
N CYS A 31 -24.96 -10.70 42.21
CA CYS A 31 -26.26 -10.05 42.32
C CYS A 31 -26.76 -10.16 43.77
N GLY A 32 -27.53 -9.20 44.30
CA GLY A 32 -28.14 -9.34 45.63
C GLY A 32 -29.01 -10.62 45.75
N THR A 33 -29.22 -11.11 46.98
CA THR A 33 -30.21 -12.19 47.23
C THR A 33 -31.63 -11.76 46.89
N GLU A 34 -31.90 -10.45 46.96
CA GLU A 34 -33.05 -9.78 46.36
C GLU A 34 -32.53 -8.80 45.32
N PRO A 35 -32.51 -9.16 44.02
CA PRO A 35 -32.09 -8.25 42.97
C PRO A 35 -33.12 -7.14 42.78
N PHE A 36 -32.68 -5.97 42.32
CA PHE A 36 -33.61 -5.00 41.78
C PHE A 36 -34.06 -5.42 40.38
N ILE A 37 -35.33 -5.20 40.05
CA ILE A 37 -35.81 -5.39 38.68
C ILE A 37 -34.97 -4.50 37.74
N GLY A 38 -34.40 -5.10 36.70
CA GLY A 38 -33.51 -4.43 35.76
C GLY A 38 -32.02 -4.47 36.11
N GLU A 39 -31.63 -5.06 37.24
CA GLU A 39 -30.23 -5.28 37.62
C GLU A 39 -29.54 -6.25 36.65
N VAL A 40 -28.32 -5.90 36.22
CA VAL A 40 -27.51 -6.73 35.32
C VAL A 40 -26.42 -7.42 36.11
N CYS A 41 -26.40 -8.75 36.03
CA CYS A 41 -25.49 -9.61 36.76
C CYS A 41 -24.67 -10.50 35.82
N THR A 42 -23.43 -10.74 36.23
CA THR A 42 -22.43 -11.43 35.41
C THR A 42 -22.19 -12.83 35.95
N PHE A 43 -22.39 -13.84 35.11
CA PHE A 43 -22.28 -15.24 35.49
C PHE A 43 -21.17 -15.95 34.70
N SER A 44 -20.40 -16.80 35.38
CA SER A 44 -19.34 -17.62 34.77
C SER A 44 -19.86 -18.86 34.06
N PHE A 45 -21.11 -19.27 34.35
CA PHE A 45 -21.80 -20.36 33.67
C PHE A 45 -22.62 -19.85 32.46
N ASN A 46 -23.06 -20.76 31.59
CA ASN A 46 -23.58 -20.45 30.26
C ASN A 46 -25.10 -20.21 30.18
N TYR A 47 -25.80 -20.08 31.31
CA TYR A 47 -27.26 -19.87 31.40
C TYR A 47 -27.61 -18.73 32.37
N CYS A 48 -28.86 -18.26 32.31
CA CYS A 48 -29.40 -17.31 33.29
C CYS A 48 -30.28 -18.06 34.31
N PRO A 49 -30.12 -17.81 35.61
CA PRO A 49 -30.95 -18.45 36.64
C PRO A 49 -32.42 -17.98 36.55
N ASN A 50 -33.33 -18.68 37.23
CA ASN A 50 -34.74 -18.28 37.31
C ASN A 50 -34.88 -16.84 37.83
N GLY A 51 -35.84 -16.09 37.28
CA GLY A 51 -35.99 -14.66 37.54
C GLY A 51 -35.07 -13.77 36.71
N TYR A 52 -34.20 -14.34 35.86
CA TYR A 52 -33.31 -13.60 34.97
C TYR A 52 -33.49 -14.00 33.51
N LEU A 53 -33.26 -13.05 32.61
CA LEU A 53 -33.15 -13.30 31.17
C LEU A 53 -31.77 -12.87 30.66
N PRO A 54 -31.29 -13.42 29.53
CA PRO A 54 -30.07 -12.94 28.89
C PRO A 54 -30.19 -11.47 28.47
N ALA A 55 -29.16 -10.67 28.70
CA ALA A 55 -29.07 -9.31 28.18
C ALA A 55 -28.62 -9.33 26.70
N ASP A 56 -29.48 -9.83 25.82
CA ASP A 56 -29.21 -10.10 24.41
C ASP A 56 -30.02 -9.25 23.42
N GLY A 57 -30.68 -8.20 23.90
CA GLY A 57 -31.47 -7.30 23.04
C GLY A 57 -32.83 -7.84 22.62
N ARG A 58 -33.29 -8.99 23.14
CA ARG A 58 -34.61 -9.54 22.80
C ARG A 58 -35.75 -8.57 23.15
N GLN A 59 -36.86 -8.69 22.42
CA GLN A 59 -38.09 -7.98 22.73
C GLN A 59 -38.96 -8.78 23.70
N LEU A 60 -39.58 -8.08 24.64
CA LEU A 60 -40.51 -8.59 25.64
C LEU A 60 -41.84 -7.87 25.56
N LEU A 61 -42.92 -8.58 25.86
CA LEU A 61 -44.26 -8.02 25.95
C LEU A 61 -44.39 -7.14 27.19
N VAL A 62 -44.82 -5.89 26.99
CA VAL A 62 -45.07 -4.93 28.08
C VAL A 62 -46.05 -5.50 29.10
N ASN A 63 -47.10 -6.18 28.64
CA ASN A 63 -48.13 -6.77 29.51
C ASN A 63 -47.59 -7.84 30.46
N SER A 64 -46.50 -8.54 30.08
CA SER A 64 -45.89 -9.58 30.90
C SER A 64 -44.79 -9.04 31.82
N TYR A 65 -44.20 -7.89 31.49
CA TYR A 65 -43.05 -7.32 32.20
C TYR A 65 -43.23 -5.83 32.48
N GLN A 66 -44.40 -5.45 33.03
CA GLN A 66 -44.78 -4.06 33.24
C GLN A 66 -43.81 -3.29 34.14
N ALA A 67 -43.33 -3.93 35.22
CA ALA A 67 -42.36 -3.33 36.14
C ALA A 67 -40.98 -3.08 35.48
N LEU A 68 -40.55 -3.97 34.59
CA LEU A 68 -39.30 -3.77 33.83
C LEU A 68 -39.48 -2.67 32.77
N TYR A 69 -40.64 -2.65 32.10
CA TYR A 69 -40.98 -1.62 31.13
C TYR A 69 -41.07 -0.22 31.77
N SER A 70 -41.60 -0.08 32.98
CA SER A 70 -41.67 1.23 33.65
C SER A 70 -40.28 1.79 34.00
N LEU A 71 -39.26 0.92 34.08
CA LEU A 71 -37.87 1.33 34.25
C LEU A 71 -37.21 1.67 32.92
N PHE A 72 -37.43 0.88 31.86
CA PHE A 72 -36.66 1.00 30.61
C PHE A 72 -37.36 1.79 29.50
N GLY A 73 -38.69 1.84 29.48
CA GLY A 73 -39.44 2.32 28.33
C GLY A 73 -38.97 1.65 27.04
N TYR A 74 -38.69 2.47 26.03
CA TYR A 74 -38.11 2.04 24.75
C TYR A 74 -36.61 2.33 24.61
N THR A 75 -35.89 2.59 25.71
CA THR A 75 -34.48 3.00 25.71
C THR A 75 -33.58 2.04 24.92
N TYR A 76 -33.85 0.74 24.96
CA TYR A 76 -33.07 -0.27 24.21
C TYR A 76 -33.75 -0.71 22.89
N GLY A 77 -34.86 -0.07 22.52
CA GLY A 77 -35.69 -0.37 21.36
C GLY A 77 -37.08 -0.92 21.73
N GLY A 78 -37.89 -1.20 20.71
CA GLY A 78 -39.27 -1.65 20.84
C GLY A 78 -40.29 -0.64 20.30
N SER A 79 -41.55 -1.06 20.26
CA SER A 79 -42.69 -0.22 19.87
C SER A 79 -44.01 -0.88 20.30
N GLY A 80 -45.02 -0.05 20.56
CA GLY A 80 -46.38 -0.49 20.89
C GLY A 80 -46.46 -1.32 22.17
N ASN A 81 -46.67 -2.63 22.02
CA ASN A 81 -46.81 -3.55 23.15
C ASN A 81 -45.51 -4.29 23.50
N ASN A 82 -44.39 -3.97 22.83
CA ASN A 82 -43.11 -4.65 22.99
C ASN A 82 -41.97 -3.68 23.30
N PHE A 83 -41.12 -3.99 24.28
CA PHE A 83 -39.89 -3.26 24.57
C PHE A 83 -38.68 -4.19 24.53
N ALA A 84 -37.48 -3.65 24.33
CA ALA A 84 -36.26 -4.46 24.24
C ALA A 84 -35.43 -4.43 25.53
N LEU A 85 -34.69 -5.51 25.77
CA LEU A 85 -33.63 -5.58 26.78
C LEU A 85 -32.34 -4.91 26.27
N PRO A 86 -31.38 -4.58 27.16
CA PRO A 86 -30.02 -4.26 26.74
C PRO A 86 -29.40 -5.42 25.93
N ASP A 87 -28.60 -5.11 24.91
CA ASP A 87 -27.77 -6.09 24.20
C ASP A 87 -26.32 -5.89 24.60
N LEU A 88 -25.80 -6.77 25.47
CA LEU A 88 -24.43 -6.71 25.98
C LEU A 88 -23.51 -7.73 25.30
N ARG A 89 -23.96 -8.39 24.23
CA ARG A 89 -23.12 -9.35 23.49
C ARG A 89 -22.01 -8.61 22.76
N GLY A 90 -20.76 -8.96 23.06
CA GLY A 90 -19.58 -8.31 22.48
C GLY A 90 -19.40 -6.85 22.93
N ARG A 91 -20.00 -6.45 24.06
CA ARG A 91 -19.94 -5.09 24.59
C ARG A 91 -19.59 -5.10 26.07
N SER A 92 -18.75 -4.15 26.47
CA SER A 92 -18.53 -3.83 27.89
C SER A 92 -19.54 -2.77 28.34
N ALA A 93 -20.13 -2.96 29.51
CA ALA A 93 -20.90 -1.89 30.16
C ALA A 93 -19.95 -0.75 30.57
N ILE A 94 -20.34 0.49 30.29
CA ILE A 94 -19.65 1.71 30.73
C ILE A 94 -20.65 2.62 31.44
N GLY A 95 -20.16 3.50 32.31
CA GLY A 95 -21.01 4.49 32.98
C GLY A 95 -21.64 5.43 31.95
N ALA A 96 -22.95 5.63 32.03
CA ALA A 96 -23.62 6.69 31.27
C ALA A 96 -23.13 8.05 31.77
N GLY A 97 -22.88 8.97 30.85
CA GLY A 97 -22.43 10.32 31.18
C GLY A 97 -23.57 11.23 31.65
N TYR A 98 -23.20 12.27 32.38
CA TYR A 98 -24.06 13.45 32.56
C TYR A 98 -23.71 14.47 31.49
N PRO A 99 -24.66 14.96 30.68
CA PRO A 99 -24.38 16.02 29.72
C PRO A 99 -23.84 17.24 30.48
N GLY A 100 -22.60 17.64 30.18
CA GLY A 100 -22.01 18.92 30.59
C GLY A 100 -21.05 18.93 31.80
N SER A 101 -20.76 17.82 32.50
CA SER A 101 -19.86 17.86 33.68
C SER A 101 -18.38 17.50 33.45
N TYR A 102 -18.01 16.84 32.34
CA TYR A 102 -16.64 16.32 32.14
C TYR A 102 -16.01 16.64 30.77
N GLY A 103 -16.47 17.72 30.12
CA GLY A 103 -16.13 17.99 28.72
C GLY A 103 -16.75 16.95 27.78
N ALA A 104 -16.78 17.23 26.47
CA ALA A 104 -17.45 16.44 25.44
C ALA A 104 -16.91 15.00 25.21
N GLN A 105 -16.23 14.40 26.20
CA GLN A 105 -15.54 13.12 26.11
C GLN A 105 -16.28 11.94 26.75
N LEU A 106 -17.36 12.19 27.50
CA LEU A 106 -18.16 11.15 28.15
C LEU A 106 -19.66 11.26 27.80
N ASP A 107 -20.00 11.73 26.60
CA ASP A 107 -21.39 11.87 26.14
C ASP A 107 -22.00 10.53 25.70
N THR A 108 -21.83 9.46 26.49
CA THR A 108 -22.61 8.23 26.29
C THR A 108 -23.93 8.39 27.01
N GLU A 109 -24.99 8.68 26.25
CA GLU A 109 -26.34 8.73 26.77
C GLU A 109 -26.77 7.35 27.28
N TRP A 110 -27.70 7.34 28.22
CA TRP A 110 -28.26 6.10 28.72
C TRP A 110 -28.95 5.32 27.59
N GLY A 111 -28.55 4.05 27.42
CA GLY A 111 -29.04 3.18 26.34
C GLY A 111 -28.31 3.32 25.01
N GLN A 112 -27.44 4.33 24.87
CA GLN A 112 -26.67 4.54 23.64
C GLN A 112 -25.64 3.43 23.44
N ARG A 113 -25.61 2.89 22.23
CA ARG A 113 -24.58 1.95 21.79
C ARG A 113 -23.43 2.75 21.19
N TYR A 114 -22.25 2.67 21.79
CA TYR A 114 -21.05 3.36 21.31
C TYR A 114 -19.88 2.39 21.06
N GLY A 115 -18.90 2.82 20.26
CA GLY A 115 -17.70 2.06 19.92
C GLY A 115 -17.85 1.14 18.69
N SER A 116 -16.71 0.69 18.16
CA SER A 116 -16.60 -0.30 17.09
C SER A 116 -15.60 -1.38 17.46
N SER A 117 -15.91 -2.64 17.12
CA SER A 117 -15.02 -3.79 17.33
C SER A 117 -13.83 -3.81 16.38
N THR A 118 -13.96 -3.14 15.23
CA THR A 118 -12.93 -3.03 14.21
C THR A 118 -12.86 -1.62 13.66
N THR A 119 -11.65 -1.13 13.40
CA THR A 119 -11.46 0.12 12.66
C THR A 119 -10.73 -0.15 11.36
N THR A 120 -11.13 0.57 10.32
CA THR A 120 -10.45 0.53 9.02
C THR A 120 -9.55 1.75 8.94
N LEU A 121 -8.23 1.52 8.90
CA LEU A 121 -7.27 2.62 8.83
C LEU A 121 -7.19 3.16 7.40
N VAL A 122 -7.27 4.49 7.29
CA VAL A 122 -7.00 5.24 6.06
C VAL A 122 -5.61 5.87 6.10
N SER A 123 -5.08 6.29 4.94
CA SER A 123 -3.69 6.78 4.83
C SER A 123 -3.39 7.98 5.74
N ASN A 124 -4.37 8.84 6.00
CA ASN A 124 -4.21 9.99 6.91
C ASN A 124 -4.20 9.63 8.40
N GLN A 125 -4.54 8.38 8.77
CA GLN A 125 -4.48 7.85 10.13
C GLN A 125 -3.17 7.12 10.43
N LEU A 126 -2.29 6.99 9.43
CA LEU A 126 -0.96 6.39 9.58
C LEU A 126 0.10 7.50 9.52
N PRO A 127 1.11 7.49 10.42
CA PRO A 127 2.28 8.35 10.27
C PRO A 127 2.92 8.18 8.89
N ALA A 128 3.58 9.24 8.41
CA ALA A 128 4.35 9.18 7.17
C ALA A 128 5.36 8.04 7.25
N HIS A 129 5.26 7.08 6.32
CA HIS A 129 6.10 5.90 6.24
C HIS A 129 6.46 5.62 4.78
N THR A 130 7.51 4.84 4.55
CA THR A 130 7.99 4.48 3.22
C THR A 130 7.94 2.97 3.03
N HIS A 131 7.82 2.55 1.76
CA HIS A 131 7.87 1.15 1.37
C HIS A 131 9.09 0.92 0.48
N PRO A 132 9.87 -0.16 0.68
CA PRO A 132 10.92 -0.51 -0.26
C PRO A 132 10.28 -0.93 -1.58
N ALA A 133 10.72 -0.29 -2.67
CA ALA A 133 10.38 -0.68 -4.03
C ALA A 133 11.54 -1.49 -4.61
N VAL A 134 11.25 -2.70 -5.08
CA VAL A 134 12.21 -3.55 -5.77
C VAL A 134 11.85 -3.56 -7.24
N PHE A 135 12.76 -3.05 -8.08
CA PHE A 135 12.65 -3.17 -9.52
C PHE A 135 13.27 -4.48 -9.97
N THR A 136 12.50 -5.34 -10.63
CA THR A 136 12.99 -6.55 -11.28
C THR A 136 13.11 -6.28 -12.77
N PRO A 137 14.33 -6.01 -13.29
CA PRO A 137 14.51 -5.69 -14.69
C PRO A 137 14.24 -6.91 -15.58
N VAL A 138 13.58 -6.68 -16.71
CA VAL A 138 13.50 -7.64 -17.81
C VAL A 138 14.52 -7.22 -18.85
N SER A 139 15.52 -8.06 -19.05
CA SER A 139 16.49 -7.91 -20.13
C SER A 139 15.85 -8.26 -21.47
N GLY A 140 16.03 -7.41 -22.46
CA GLY A 140 15.68 -7.66 -23.85
C GLY A 140 16.76 -7.13 -24.79
N SER A 141 16.51 -7.29 -26.09
CA SER A 141 17.44 -6.84 -27.12
C SER A 141 16.84 -5.66 -27.88
N GLN A 142 17.60 -4.59 -28.01
CA GLN A 142 17.27 -3.47 -28.88
C GLN A 142 18.12 -3.55 -30.15
N THR A 143 17.46 -3.45 -31.30
CA THR A 143 18.13 -3.42 -32.60
C THR A 143 18.63 -2.01 -32.87
N VAL A 144 19.95 -1.84 -32.93
CA VAL A 144 20.58 -0.60 -33.38
C VAL A 144 20.81 -0.71 -34.87
N ASN A 145 20.21 0.20 -35.63
CA ASN A 145 20.45 0.32 -37.05
C ASN A 145 21.69 1.18 -37.29
N ILE A 146 22.75 0.58 -37.84
CA ILE A 146 23.95 1.31 -38.24
C ILE A 146 23.76 1.64 -39.73
N PRO A 147 23.42 2.90 -40.07
CA PRO A 147 23.16 3.26 -41.45
C PRO A 147 24.42 3.11 -42.29
N ALA A 148 24.25 2.70 -43.54
CA ALA A 148 25.34 2.75 -44.51
C ALA A 148 25.70 4.22 -44.77
N THR A 149 26.94 4.61 -44.47
CA THR A 149 27.45 5.93 -44.81
C THR A 149 27.95 5.95 -46.24
N THR A 150 27.17 6.55 -47.14
CA THR A 150 27.63 6.90 -48.47
C THR A 150 28.48 8.17 -48.39
N GLY A 151 29.78 8.05 -48.60
CA GLY A 151 30.69 9.18 -48.76
C GLY A 151 31.16 9.29 -50.21
N ASN A 152 31.29 10.51 -50.73
CA ASN A 152 32.07 10.73 -51.95
C ASN A 152 33.54 10.45 -51.62
N LEU A 153 34.15 9.46 -52.27
CA LEU A 153 35.60 9.31 -52.24
C LEU A 153 36.18 10.36 -53.18
N ASN A 154 36.95 11.30 -52.63
CA ASN A 154 37.70 12.23 -53.47
C ASN A 154 38.95 11.51 -53.98
N VAL A 155 38.88 10.96 -55.19
CA VAL A 155 39.99 10.28 -55.84
C VAL A 155 40.69 11.28 -56.75
N SER A 156 41.92 11.65 -56.41
CA SER A 156 42.79 12.39 -57.31
C SER A 156 43.45 11.40 -58.26
N ALA A 157 43.08 11.48 -59.55
CA ALA A 157 43.81 10.80 -60.60
C ALA A 157 44.67 11.83 -61.36
N TYR A 158 45.87 11.41 -61.73
CA TYR A 158 46.77 12.20 -62.53
C TYR A 158 46.84 11.57 -63.92
N LEU A 159 46.50 12.33 -64.97
CA LEU A 159 46.68 11.86 -66.34
C LEU A 159 48.09 12.26 -66.78
N PRO A 160 48.96 11.28 -67.13
CA PRO A 160 50.26 11.61 -67.67
C PRO A 160 50.08 12.25 -69.05
N VAL A 161 50.72 13.40 -69.26
CA VAL A 161 50.79 14.06 -70.57
C VAL A 161 52.23 14.24 -70.97
N SER A 162 52.46 14.28 -72.28
CA SER A 162 53.79 14.51 -72.79
C SER A 162 54.27 15.92 -72.41
N THR A 163 55.56 16.13 -72.12
CA THR A 163 56.11 17.48 -72.01
C THR A 163 56.41 18.10 -73.38
N SER A 164 56.32 17.30 -74.45
CA SER A 164 56.45 17.76 -75.83
C SER A 164 55.17 18.48 -76.27
N THR A 165 55.34 19.66 -76.87
CA THR A 165 54.26 20.32 -77.61
C THR A 165 53.98 19.54 -78.90
N GLY A 166 52.81 18.93 -78.96
CA GLY A 166 52.27 18.33 -80.16
C GLY A 166 52.06 19.37 -81.24
N THR A 167 52.21 18.94 -82.49
CA THR A 167 51.90 19.74 -83.69
C THR A 167 51.01 18.96 -84.64
N THR A 168 50.63 17.73 -84.28
CA THR A 168 49.90 16.81 -85.14
C THR A 168 48.40 16.83 -84.83
N PRO A 169 47.55 17.23 -85.78
CA PRO A 169 46.09 17.15 -85.62
C PRO A 169 45.55 15.73 -85.82
N THR A 170 46.30 14.85 -86.48
CA THR A 170 45.93 13.47 -86.79
C THR A 170 47.11 12.52 -86.59
N LEU A 171 46.84 11.29 -86.14
CA LEU A 171 47.84 10.23 -85.99
C LEU A 171 47.91 9.37 -87.27
N GLY A 172 49.12 9.01 -87.69
CA GLY A 172 49.33 8.06 -88.78
C GLY A 172 48.90 6.65 -88.39
N THR A 173 48.55 5.82 -89.37
CA THR A 173 48.14 4.43 -89.16
C THR A 173 49.24 3.66 -88.41
N GLY A 174 48.89 3.07 -87.26
CA GLY A 174 49.82 2.29 -86.43
C GLY A 174 50.65 3.10 -85.43
N GLN A 175 50.49 4.43 -85.35
CA GLN A 175 51.17 5.25 -84.34
C GLN A 175 50.32 5.40 -83.07
N THR A 176 50.95 5.25 -81.91
CA THR A 176 50.34 5.61 -80.61
C THR A 176 50.46 7.11 -80.38
N GLY A 177 49.34 7.77 -80.07
CA GLY A 177 49.34 9.19 -79.72
C GLY A 177 49.02 9.43 -78.26
N TYR A 178 49.67 10.43 -77.69
CA TYR A 178 49.52 10.93 -76.33
C TYR A 178 49.04 12.38 -76.37
N LEU A 179 48.38 12.85 -75.32
CA LEU A 179 48.03 14.27 -75.23
C LEU A 179 49.31 15.13 -75.18
N SER A 180 49.32 16.18 -75.98
CA SER A 180 50.39 17.20 -75.99
C SER A 180 50.53 17.87 -74.63
N GLY A 181 51.76 18.30 -74.31
CA GLY A 181 52.02 19.23 -73.23
C GLY A 181 51.30 20.57 -73.45
N LEU A 182 50.89 21.19 -72.34
CA LEU A 182 50.23 22.49 -72.35
C LEU A 182 51.28 23.61 -72.28
N SER A 183 51.46 24.37 -73.36
CA SER A 183 52.32 25.56 -73.36
C SER A 183 51.46 26.83 -73.24
N GLY A 184 51.51 27.49 -72.09
CA GLY A 184 50.86 28.79 -71.85
C GLY A 184 51.81 29.77 -71.16
N LYS A 185 51.73 31.06 -71.52
CA LYS A 185 52.48 32.13 -70.85
C LYS A 185 51.69 32.60 -69.62
N SER A 186 52.36 32.78 -68.47
CA SER A 186 51.73 33.30 -67.25
C SER A 186 50.90 34.56 -67.54
N GLY A 187 49.59 34.53 -67.23
CA GLY A 187 48.67 35.67 -67.38
C GLY A 187 47.78 35.70 -68.63
N SER A 188 47.82 34.70 -69.52
CA SER A 188 46.94 34.65 -70.70
C SER A 188 45.63 33.91 -70.43
N LEU A 189 44.50 34.49 -70.88
CA LEU A 189 43.15 33.90 -70.73
C LEU A 189 42.74 32.95 -71.86
N SER A 190 43.55 32.83 -72.91
CA SER A 190 43.30 31.93 -74.03
C SER A 190 44.56 31.10 -74.34
N VAL A 191 44.42 29.78 -74.30
CA VAL A 191 45.46 28.81 -74.66
C VAL A 191 45.06 28.19 -75.99
N VAL A 192 45.88 28.37 -77.03
CA VAL A 192 45.65 27.78 -78.35
C VAL A 192 46.26 26.39 -78.40
N PHE A 193 45.43 25.37 -78.67
CA PHE A 193 45.87 23.99 -78.81
C PHE A 193 46.20 23.71 -80.29
N ASN A 194 47.46 23.86 -80.70
CA ASN A 194 47.89 23.43 -82.02
C ASN A 194 48.13 21.91 -82.02
N GLY A 195 47.14 21.13 -82.46
CA GLY A 195 47.25 19.67 -82.57
C GLY A 195 47.19 18.97 -81.20
N PRO A 196 46.12 18.22 -80.88
CA PRO A 196 45.93 17.67 -79.53
C PRO A 196 46.91 16.54 -79.19
N TYR A 197 47.66 16.00 -80.16
CA TYR A 197 48.45 14.78 -79.98
C TYR A 197 49.95 14.97 -80.23
N THR A 198 50.74 14.10 -79.60
CA THR A 198 52.17 13.85 -79.87
C THR A 198 52.44 12.34 -79.78
N THR A 199 53.46 11.84 -80.48
CA THR A 199 53.87 10.42 -80.37
C THR A 199 54.92 10.19 -79.28
N THR A 200 55.36 11.26 -78.60
CA THR A 200 56.34 11.19 -77.52
C THR A 200 55.69 10.70 -76.23
N ASP A 201 56.14 9.54 -75.75
CA ASP A 201 55.67 8.91 -74.51
C ASP A 201 55.85 9.86 -73.30
N PRO A 202 54.78 10.12 -72.52
CA PRO A 202 54.85 10.86 -71.27
C PRO A 202 55.92 10.37 -70.29
N SER A 203 56.25 9.07 -70.24
CA SER A 203 57.25 8.56 -69.31
C SER A 203 58.69 8.92 -69.69
N ALA A 204 58.96 9.21 -70.96
CA ALA A 204 60.30 9.50 -71.46
C ALA A 204 60.77 10.92 -71.14
N ALA A 205 59.83 11.84 -70.88
CA ALA A 205 60.11 13.27 -70.83
C ALA A 205 59.89 13.91 -69.44
N GLY A 206 59.68 13.08 -68.41
CA GLY A 206 59.42 13.49 -67.03
C GLY A 206 57.93 13.72 -66.74
N PRO A 207 57.50 13.69 -65.47
CA PRO A 207 56.09 13.58 -65.09
C PRO A 207 55.36 14.93 -65.20
N ALA A 208 54.96 15.34 -66.41
CA ALA A 208 53.90 16.34 -66.56
C ALA A 208 52.55 15.65 -66.39
N MET A 209 51.77 16.11 -65.41
CA MET A 209 50.49 15.50 -65.06
C MET A 209 49.40 16.55 -64.95
N LEU A 210 48.26 16.34 -65.61
CA LEU A 210 47.06 17.14 -65.35
C LEU A 210 46.27 16.52 -64.19
N PRO A 211 45.86 17.31 -63.19
CA PRO A 211 44.92 16.83 -62.18
C PRO A 211 43.55 16.66 -62.83
N ALA A 212 43.00 15.45 -62.80
CA ALA A 212 41.60 15.22 -63.13
C ALA A 212 40.78 15.07 -61.85
N LYS A 213 39.76 15.92 -61.69
CA LYS A 213 38.77 15.74 -60.64
C LYS A 213 37.77 14.68 -61.09
N VAL A 214 38.02 13.43 -60.72
CA VAL A 214 37.11 12.31 -60.98
C VAL A 214 36.21 12.13 -59.76
N SER A 215 34.89 12.13 -59.97
CA SER A 215 33.94 11.71 -58.95
C SER A 215 33.41 10.34 -59.33
N THR A 216 33.71 9.32 -58.53
CA THR A 216 33.05 8.02 -58.64
C THR A 216 31.97 7.94 -57.58
N THR A 217 30.71 7.78 -58.00
CA THR A 217 29.65 7.39 -57.06
C THR A 217 29.79 5.88 -56.83
N GLY A 218 30.11 5.48 -55.61
CA GLY A 218 30.19 4.07 -55.21
C GLY A 218 29.16 3.76 -54.13
N ASN A 219 28.73 2.50 -54.06
CA ASN A 219 27.97 2.00 -52.91
C ASN A 219 28.83 2.12 -51.64
N ALA A 220 28.19 2.35 -50.49
CA ALA A 220 28.88 2.42 -49.21
C ALA A 220 29.80 1.19 -49.01
N GLY A 221 31.05 1.42 -48.59
CA GLY A 221 32.04 0.35 -48.41
C GLY A 221 31.66 -0.68 -47.34
N THR A 222 30.61 -0.41 -46.56
CA THR A 222 29.98 -1.35 -45.62
C THR A 222 28.47 -1.28 -45.79
N ALA A 223 27.82 -2.45 -45.86
CA ALA A 223 26.37 -2.54 -45.93
C ALA A 223 25.75 -2.07 -44.60
N ALA A 224 24.55 -1.48 -44.67
CA ALA A 224 23.78 -1.18 -43.47
C ALA A 224 23.65 -2.46 -42.65
N THR A 225 24.03 -2.38 -41.38
CA THR A 225 24.10 -3.55 -40.50
C THR A 225 23.31 -3.27 -39.24
N THR A 226 22.63 -4.29 -38.75
CA THR A 226 21.95 -4.25 -37.47
C THR A 226 22.78 -4.99 -36.43
N THR A 227 22.90 -4.40 -35.25
CA THR A 227 23.50 -5.07 -34.09
C THR A 227 22.52 -5.04 -32.94
N THR A 228 22.46 -6.14 -32.20
CA THR A 228 21.61 -6.29 -31.02
C THR A 228 22.41 -5.92 -29.77
N VAL A 229 21.93 -4.93 -29.02
CA VAL A 229 22.48 -4.60 -27.70
C VAL A 229 21.54 -5.11 -26.64
N SER A 230 22.08 -5.83 -25.65
CA SER A 230 21.32 -6.23 -24.48
C SER A 230 21.01 -5.00 -23.64
N THR A 231 19.73 -4.70 -23.46
CA THR A 231 19.24 -3.56 -22.69
C THR A 231 18.14 -3.99 -21.74
N ILE A 232 17.81 -3.15 -20.77
CA ILE A 232 16.59 -3.33 -20.00
C ILE A 232 15.42 -2.80 -20.85
N THR A 233 14.60 -3.73 -21.37
CA THR A 233 13.46 -3.39 -22.25
C THR A 233 12.18 -3.17 -21.43
N GLY A 234 12.21 -3.47 -20.13
CA GLY A 234 11.13 -3.21 -19.20
C GLY A 234 11.43 -3.81 -17.83
N GLY A 235 10.39 -3.96 -17.02
CA GLY A 235 10.50 -4.61 -15.72
C GLY A 235 9.26 -4.34 -14.87
N ALA A 236 9.06 -5.17 -13.86
CA ALA A 236 8.02 -4.96 -12.87
C ALA A 236 8.61 -4.25 -11.65
N VAL A 237 7.91 -3.22 -11.17
CA VAL A 237 8.18 -2.64 -9.86
C VAL A 237 7.25 -3.31 -8.87
N ALA A 238 7.82 -4.11 -7.98
CA ALA A 238 7.10 -4.63 -6.82
C ALA A 238 7.38 -3.70 -5.64
N VAL A 239 6.33 -3.09 -5.11
CA VAL A 239 6.40 -2.48 -3.77
C VAL A 239 6.15 -3.59 -2.75
N GLY A 240 6.90 -3.60 -1.64
CA GLY A 240 6.67 -4.53 -0.52
C GLY A 240 5.19 -4.53 -0.10
N PRO A 241 4.68 -5.59 0.56
CA PRO A 241 3.25 -5.95 0.62
C PRO A 241 2.37 -4.75 1.02
N ASN A 242 1.93 -4.01 0.00
CA ASN A 242 0.94 -2.98 0.15
C ASN A 242 -0.38 -3.71 0.04
N SER A 243 -0.96 -4.03 1.18
CA SER A 243 -2.34 -4.43 1.22
C SER A 243 -3.17 -3.25 0.69
N THR A 244 -3.48 -3.25 -0.60
CA THR A 244 -4.45 -2.34 -1.22
C THR A 244 -5.85 -2.53 -0.62
N ALA A 245 -6.05 -3.60 0.15
CA ALA A 245 -7.19 -3.75 1.01
C ALA A 245 -6.96 -2.96 2.30
N SER A 246 -7.85 -2.01 2.55
CA SER A 246 -8.14 -1.47 3.87
C SER A 246 -8.55 -2.62 4.82
N ILE A 247 -7.57 -3.35 5.36
CA ILE A 247 -7.82 -4.48 6.27
C ILE A 247 -8.29 -3.90 7.61
N PRO A 248 -9.49 -4.28 8.09
CA PRO A 248 -9.94 -3.87 9.40
C PRO A 248 -9.02 -4.44 10.47
N VAL A 249 -8.54 -3.59 11.37
CA VAL A 249 -7.79 -4.00 12.56
C VAL A 249 -8.74 -4.08 13.76
N SER A 250 -8.60 -5.12 14.57
CA SER A 250 -9.33 -5.23 15.82
C SER A 250 -8.87 -4.15 16.79
N THR A 251 -9.81 -3.36 17.30
CA THR A 251 -9.57 -2.35 18.34
C THR A 251 -10.01 -2.84 19.72
N GLN A 252 -10.43 -4.11 19.83
CA GLN A 252 -10.85 -4.68 21.09
C GLN A 252 -9.63 -5.05 21.95
N SER A 253 -9.64 -4.59 23.20
CA SER A 253 -8.78 -5.15 24.24
C SER A 253 -9.08 -6.65 24.43
N PRO A 254 -8.09 -7.45 24.86
CA PRO A 254 -8.34 -8.83 25.26
C PRO A 254 -9.50 -8.89 26.26
N SER A 255 -10.50 -9.74 25.99
CA SER A 255 -11.68 -9.89 26.84
C SER A 255 -12.08 -11.37 26.95
N LEU A 256 -12.69 -11.71 28.09
CA LEU A 256 -13.26 -13.03 28.33
C LEU A 256 -14.79 -12.89 28.39
N GLY A 257 -15.49 -13.66 27.56
CA GLY A 257 -16.95 -13.64 27.53
C GLY A 257 -17.55 -14.31 28.77
N LEU A 258 -18.29 -13.55 29.57
CA LEU A 258 -19.14 -14.05 30.65
C LEU A 258 -20.62 -13.89 30.25
N LYS A 259 -21.51 -14.68 30.86
CA LYS A 259 -22.93 -14.54 30.61
C LYS A 259 -23.48 -13.32 31.34
N MET A 260 -23.97 -12.34 30.58
CA MET A 260 -24.72 -11.20 31.12
C MET A 260 -26.20 -11.56 31.20
N CYS A 261 -26.78 -11.49 32.39
CA CYS A 261 -28.21 -11.69 32.59
C CYS A 261 -28.81 -10.50 33.33
N ILE A 262 -30.08 -10.25 33.10
CA ILE A 262 -30.85 -9.17 33.68
C ILE A 262 -32.01 -9.71 34.50
N ALA A 263 -32.19 -9.18 35.71
CA ALA A 263 -33.29 -9.53 36.59
C ALA A 263 -34.62 -9.03 36.00
N VAL A 264 -35.53 -9.96 35.72
CA VAL A 264 -36.91 -9.67 35.30
C VAL A 264 -37.92 -9.83 36.43
N GLU A 265 -37.49 -10.41 37.54
CA GLU A 265 -38.19 -10.52 38.81
C GLU A 265 -37.29 -9.98 39.93
N GLY A 266 -37.86 -9.32 40.93
CA GLY A 266 -37.09 -8.69 42.01
C GLY A 266 -37.82 -7.54 42.70
N VAL A 267 -37.08 -6.77 43.49
CA VAL A 267 -37.58 -5.57 44.16
C VAL A 267 -37.66 -4.42 43.16
N TYR A 268 -38.76 -3.66 43.15
CA TYR A 268 -38.87 -2.48 42.31
C TYR A 268 -38.01 -1.33 42.89
N PRO A 269 -37.06 -0.75 42.13
CA PRO A 269 -36.23 0.34 42.63
C PRO A 269 -37.03 1.64 42.74
N VAL A 270 -37.12 2.19 43.95
CA VAL A 270 -37.78 3.47 44.20
C VAL A 270 -36.81 4.61 43.88
N ARG A 271 -37.27 5.60 43.09
CA ARG A 271 -36.46 6.79 42.81
C ARG A 271 -36.26 7.58 44.11
N PRO A 272 -35.04 8.04 44.44
CA PRO A 272 -34.84 8.99 45.52
C PRO A 272 -35.67 10.25 45.25
N ASN A 273 -36.35 10.75 46.28
CA ASN A 273 -37.09 12.01 46.23
C ASN A 273 -36.15 13.22 46.11
#